data_AF-A0A943UE34-F1
#
_entry.id   AF-A0A943UE34-F1
#
_cell.length_a   1.000
_cell.length_b   1.000
_cell.length_c   1.000
_cell.angle_alpha   90.00
_cell.angle_beta   90.00
_cell.angle_gamma   90.00
#
_symmetry.space_group_name_H-M   'P 1'
#
loop_
_entity.id
_entity.type
_entity.pdbx_description
1 polymer ?
#
loop_
_entity_poly.entity_id
_entity_poly.type
_entity_poly.pdbx_seq_one_letter_code
_entity_poly.pdbx_strand_id
1 'polypeptide(L)'
;MGIYSNYRLVLKSLNDLLYKVYSAFTGSVGNLGATEDGEYVYKIYKQLDFFMFLFYGYITAGLATLFNPFMRLMFGESYLFPMRIVLVLIVQFYVSGMRQINLQFREAMGLFWHDRYKAVAEAIINLVTSLILMQRHGVTGVFLGTIISTMTTCFWVEPYVLMKYGIKTDWQSKLKTYFADYGRRTATVFVGGLLGYGLFARHIDTVMMFILKGVGFTMVYGALVLAVFGRTAEFRALFEQGKRIIGRKMSKGK
;
A
#
# COMPACT_ATOMS: atom_id res chain seq x y z
N MET A 1 8.01 -25.39 -4.34
CA MET A 1 8.79 -24.22 -4.82
C MET A 1 8.06 -23.45 -5.95
N GLY A 2 7.55 -24.10 -6.99
CA GLY A 2 6.91 -23.43 -8.14
C GLY A 2 5.68 -22.57 -7.82
N ILE A 3 4.74 -23.06 -7.00
CA ILE A 3 3.51 -22.32 -6.61
C ILE A 3 3.86 -20.96 -6.00
N TYR A 4 4.74 -20.97 -5.00
CA TYR A 4 5.19 -19.78 -4.31
C TYR A 4 5.84 -18.75 -5.23
N SER A 5 6.70 -19.24 -6.14
CA SER A 5 7.39 -18.40 -7.12
C SER A 5 6.42 -17.61 -8.00
N ASN A 6 5.30 -18.22 -8.42
CA ASN A 6 4.32 -17.57 -9.28
C ASN A 6 3.58 -16.43 -8.56
N TYR A 7 3.14 -16.63 -7.31
CA TYR A 7 2.52 -15.55 -6.54
C TYR A 7 3.52 -14.41 -6.28
N ARG A 8 4.76 -14.75 -5.93
CA ARG A 8 5.82 -13.76 -5.70
C ARG A 8 6.15 -12.97 -6.96
N LEU A 9 6.16 -13.62 -8.13
CA LEU A 9 6.36 -12.97 -9.42
C LEU A 9 5.30 -11.89 -9.65
N VAL A 10 4.02 -12.23 -9.49
CA VAL A 10 2.91 -11.28 -9.66
C VAL A 10 3.02 -10.10 -8.68
N LEU A 11 3.24 -10.38 -7.38
CA LEU A 11 3.39 -9.33 -6.37
C LEU A 11 4.62 -8.45 -6.63
N LYS A 12 5.72 -9.02 -7.12
CA LYS A 12 6.90 -8.27 -7.51
C LYS A 12 6.58 -7.36 -8.68
N SER A 13 5.96 -7.86 -9.75
CA SER A 13 5.56 -7.04 -10.89
C SER A 13 4.63 -5.90 -10.50
N LEU A 14 3.68 -6.14 -9.58
CA LEU A 14 2.83 -5.08 -9.04
C LEU A 14 3.64 -4.04 -8.26
N ASN A 15 4.58 -4.46 -7.40
CA ASN A 15 5.46 -3.54 -6.70
C ASN A 15 6.36 -2.73 -7.65
N ASP A 16 6.88 -3.34 -8.71
CA ASP A 16 7.72 -2.67 -9.70
C ASP A 16 6.92 -1.61 -10.48
N LEU A 17 5.64 -1.89 -10.77
CA LEU A 17 4.73 -0.89 -11.37
C LEU A 17 4.49 0.27 -10.41
N LEU A 18 4.23 -0.01 -9.12
CA LEU A 18 4.03 1.02 -8.11
C LEU A 18 5.32 1.81 -7.86
N TYR A 19 6.50 1.16 -7.95
CA TYR A 19 7.80 1.82 -7.89
C TYR A 19 7.95 2.95 -8.89
N LYS A 20 7.56 2.70 -10.14
CA LYS A 20 7.59 3.72 -11.19
C LYS A 20 6.67 4.90 -10.87
N VAL A 21 5.57 4.66 -10.18
CA VAL A 21 4.63 5.72 -9.79
C VAL A 21 5.23 6.59 -8.68
N TYR A 22 5.84 6.01 -7.64
CA TYR A 22 6.39 6.83 -6.55
C TYR A 22 7.74 7.48 -6.87
N SER A 23 8.61 6.84 -7.66
CA SER A 23 9.91 7.41 -8.02
C SER A 23 9.77 8.73 -8.80
N ALA A 24 8.64 8.92 -9.49
CA ALA A 24 8.29 10.18 -10.13
C ALA A 24 8.16 11.36 -9.15
N PHE A 25 7.87 11.10 -7.87
CA PHE A 25 7.70 12.12 -6.84
C PHE A 25 8.91 12.25 -5.90
N THR A 26 9.78 11.23 -5.79
CA THR A 26 10.94 11.24 -4.87
C THR A 26 11.84 12.46 -5.06
N GLY A 27 12.15 12.83 -6.31
CA GLY A 27 12.94 14.02 -6.60
C GLY A 27 12.28 15.33 -6.16
N SER A 28 10.95 15.42 -6.29
CA SER A 28 10.17 16.57 -5.81
C SER A 28 10.15 16.66 -4.29
N VAL A 29 10.04 15.52 -3.58
CA VAL A 29 10.02 15.48 -2.11
C VAL A 29 11.35 15.95 -1.51
N GLY A 30 12.49 15.57 -2.09
CA GLY A 30 13.82 16.03 -1.67
C GLY A 30 13.97 17.54 -1.76
N ASN A 31 13.59 18.13 -2.90
CA ASN A 31 13.64 19.59 -3.07
C ASN A 31 12.71 20.32 -2.08
N LEU A 32 11.51 19.78 -1.85
CA LEU A 32 10.52 20.32 -0.92
C LEU A 32 11.05 20.38 0.53
N GLY A 33 11.67 19.29 1.01
CA GLY A 33 12.17 19.22 2.38
C GLY A 33 13.30 20.20 2.70
N ALA A 34 14.03 20.68 1.69
CA ALA A 34 15.14 21.62 1.86
C ALA A 34 14.73 23.10 1.76
N THR A 35 13.61 23.41 1.09
CA THR A 35 13.27 24.78 0.67
C THR A 35 11.94 25.30 1.21
N GLU A 36 11.04 24.41 1.67
CA GLU A 36 9.67 24.77 2.05
C GLU A 36 9.42 24.66 3.57
N ASP A 37 8.35 25.32 4.03
CA ASP A 37 7.86 25.21 5.41
C ASP A 37 7.34 23.79 5.73
N GLY A 38 7.56 23.32 6.96
CA GLY A 38 7.07 22.05 7.49
C GLY A 38 5.55 21.85 7.34
N GLU A 39 4.74 22.91 7.36
CA GLU A 39 3.29 22.80 7.08
C GLU A 39 3.00 22.46 5.62
N TYR A 40 3.71 23.08 4.68
CA TYR A 40 3.54 22.80 3.26
C TYR A 40 4.03 21.39 2.92
N VAL A 41 5.18 21.01 3.47
CA VAL A 41 5.72 19.64 3.39
C VAL A 41 4.71 18.62 3.91
N TYR A 42 4.09 18.87 5.06
CA TYR A 42 3.07 17.98 5.63
C TYR A 42 1.82 17.87 4.73
N LYS A 43 1.39 18.98 4.13
CA LYS A 43 0.27 18.98 3.17
C LYS A 43 0.58 18.12 1.95
N ILE A 44 1.78 18.20 1.39
CA ILE A 44 2.21 17.36 0.26
C ILE A 44 2.31 15.90 0.70
N TYR A 45 2.89 15.63 1.86
CA TYR A 45 2.92 14.29 2.45
C TYR A 45 1.53 13.67 2.53
N LYS A 46 0.53 14.37 3.09
CA LYS A 46 -0.84 13.88 3.20
C LYS A 46 -1.46 13.53 1.85
N GLN A 47 -1.20 14.33 0.81
CA GLN A 47 -1.71 14.08 -0.53
C GLN A 47 -1.08 12.84 -1.15
N LEU A 48 0.25 12.70 -1.04
CA LEU A 48 0.97 11.54 -1.57
C LEU A 48 0.66 10.26 -0.78
N ASP A 49 0.55 10.34 0.53
CA ASP A 49 0.14 9.23 1.40
C ASP A 49 -1.29 8.77 1.08
N PHE A 50 -2.23 9.69 0.88
CA PHE A 50 -3.58 9.36 0.40
C PHE A 50 -3.56 8.74 -1.01
N PHE A 51 -2.74 9.28 -1.90
CA PHE A 51 -2.54 8.69 -3.23
C PHE A 51 -2.00 7.26 -3.14
N MET A 52 -0.98 6.99 -2.32
CA MET A 52 -0.46 5.64 -2.11
C MET A 52 -1.54 4.68 -1.59
N PHE A 53 -2.40 5.16 -0.69
CA PHE A 53 -3.56 4.39 -0.25
C PHE A 53 -4.51 4.03 -1.41
N LEU A 54 -4.80 4.95 -2.34
CA LEU A 54 -5.68 4.65 -3.46
C LEU A 54 -5.14 3.48 -4.30
N PHE A 55 -3.82 3.43 -4.55
CA PHE A 55 -3.20 2.36 -5.33
C PHE A 55 -3.05 1.06 -4.56
N TYR A 56 -2.34 1.10 -3.42
CA TYR A 56 -2.08 -0.11 -2.63
C TYR A 56 -3.38 -0.68 -2.05
N GLY A 57 -4.32 0.18 -1.64
CA GLY A 57 -5.63 -0.24 -1.16
C GLY A 57 -6.47 -0.91 -2.25
N TYR A 58 -6.56 -0.30 -3.44
CA TYR A 58 -7.28 -0.88 -4.57
C TYR A 58 -6.69 -2.24 -4.98
N ILE A 59 -5.37 -2.32 -5.15
CA ILE A 59 -4.70 -3.56 -5.54
C ILE A 59 -4.88 -4.62 -4.46
N THR A 60 -4.73 -4.28 -3.17
CA THR A 60 -4.90 -5.24 -2.07
C THR A 60 -6.31 -5.82 -2.03
N ALA A 61 -7.34 -4.96 -2.08
CA ALA A 61 -8.73 -5.40 -2.08
C ALA A 61 -9.07 -6.22 -3.35
N GLY A 62 -8.49 -5.84 -4.49
CA GLY A 62 -8.62 -6.57 -5.75
C GLY A 62 -7.97 -7.94 -5.70
N LEU A 63 -6.76 -8.05 -5.15
CA LEU A 63 -6.06 -9.32 -4.97
C LEU A 63 -6.82 -10.26 -4.03
N ALA A 64 -7.48 -9.75 -2.99
CA ALA A 64 -8.34 -10.57 -2.14
C ALA A 64 -9.44 -11.29 -2.95
N THR A 65 -9.91 -10.68 -4.04
CA THR A 65 -11.00 -11.20 -4.88
C THR A 65 -10.50 -11.99 -6.09
N LEU A 66 -9.45 -11.50 -6.75
CA LEU A 66 -9.07 -11.90 -8.10
C LEU A 66 -7.74 -12.64 -8.17
N PHE A 67 -6.95 -12.72 -7.09
CA PHE A 67 -5.60 -13.30 -7.17
C PHE A 67 -5.64 -14.80 -7.48
N ASN A 68 -6.40 -15.60 -6.73
CA ASN A 68 -6.56 -17.03 -7.03
C ASN A 68 -7.18 -17.28 -8.42
N PRO A 69 -8.28 -16.59 -8.80
CA PRO A 69 -8.79 -16.65 -10.17
C PRO A 69 -7.74 -16.36 -11.25
N PHE A 70 -6.94 -15.31 -11.06
CA PHE A 70 -5.84 -14.97 -11.97
C PHE A 70 -4.81 -16.10 -12.04
N MET A 71 -4.40 -16.63 -10.90
CA MET A 71 -3.41 -17.71 -10.81
C MET A 71 -3.91 -18.99 -11.48
N ARG A 72 -5.20 -19.31 -11.33
CA ARG A 72 -5.86 -20.43 -12.01
C ARG A 72 -5.81 -20.28 -13.52
N LEU A 73 -6.16 -19.09 -14.03
CA LEU A 73 -6.19 -18.82 -15.47
C LEU A 73 -4.80 -18.83 -16.11
N MET A 74 -3.76 -18.39 -15.38
CA MET A 74 -2.41 -18.24 -15.92
C MET A 74 -1.53 -19.48 -15.73
N PHE A 75 -1.66 -20.16 -14.60
CA PHE A 75 -0.76 -21.24 -14.22
C PHE A 75 -1.49 -22.57 -14.00
N GLY A 76 -2.81 -22.57 -13.88
CA GLY A 76 -3.63 -23.76 -13.61
C GLY A 76 -3.93 -23.99 -12.13
N GLU A 77 -4.91 -24.86 -11.86
CA GLU A 77 -5.43 -25.16 -10.51
C GLU A 77 -4.37 -25.71 -9.54
N SER A 78 -3.39 -26.45 -10.06
CA SER A 78 -2.30 -27.04 -9.25
C SER A 78 -1.37 -26.00 -8.63
N TYR A 79 -1.45 -24.74 -9.07
CA TYR A 79 -0.65 -23.63 -8.56
C TYR A 79 -1.45 -22.69 -7.65
N LEU A 80 -2.59 -23.13 -7.10
CA LEU A 80 -3.35 -22.32 -6.17
C LEU A 80 -2.91 -22.51 -4.73
N PHE A 81 -2.75 -21.39 -4.02
CA PHE A 81 -2.64 -21.43 -2.58
C PHE A 81 -4.01 -21.45 -1.90
N PRO A 82 -4.11 -22.10 -0.72
CA PRO A 82 -5.24 -21.87 0.18
C PRO A 82 -5.40 -20.38 0.47
N MET A 83 -6.64 -19.91 0.52
CA MET A 83 -6.95 -18.49 0.73
C MET A 83 -6.26 -17.90 1.96
N ARG A 84 -6.04 -18.70 3.01
CA ARG A 84 -5.30 -18.28 4.22
C ARG A 84 -3.88 -17.79 3.91
N ILE A 85 -3.16 -18.46 3.00
CA ILE A 85 -1.80 -18.05 2.60
C ILE A 85 -1.88 -16.81 1.71
N VAL A 86 -2.85 -16.76 0.80
CA VAL A 86 -3.09 -15.59 -0.06
C VAL A 86 -3.34 -14.35 0.79
N LEU A 87 -4.15 -14.47 1.85
CA LEU A 87 -4.42 -13.38 2.79
C LEU A 87 -3.14 -12.88 3.47
N VAL A 88 -2.24 -13.78 3.91
CA VAL A 88 -0.95 -13.37 4.49
C VAL A 88 -0.12 -12.58 3.46
N LEU A 89 -0.05 -13.05 2.21
CA LEU A 89 0.69 -12.38 1.14
C LEU A 89 0.15 -10.98 0.84
N ILE A 90 -1.17 -10.83 0.70
CA ILE A 90 -1.78 -9.53 0.37
C ILE A 90 -1.72 -8.56 1.56
N VAL A 91 -1.80 -9.05 2.80
CA VAL A 91 -1.63 -8.21 4.00
C VAL A 91 -0.21 -7.67 4.07
N GLN A 92 0.79 -8.53 3.84
CA GLN A 92 2.17 -8.07 3.76
C GLN A 92 2.36 -7.05 2.63
N PHE A 93 1.82 -7.32 1.44
CA PHE A 93 1.88 -6.38 0.31
C PHE A 93 1.32 -5.00 0.68
N TYR A 94 0.14 -4.97 1.32
CA TYR A 94 -0.48 -3.74 1.77
C TYR A 94 0.36 -2.98 2.80
N VAL A 95 0.81 -3.69 3.85
CA VAL A 95 1.63 -3.12 4.92
C VAL A 95 2.93 -2.55 4.38
N SER A 96 3.65 -3.30 3.55
CA SER A 96 4.90 -2.86 2.94
C SER A 96 4.70 -1.69 1.99
N GLY A 97 3.57 -1.65 1.28
CA GLY A 97 3.20 -0.57 0.38
C GLY A 97 2.89 0.74 1.08
N MET A 98 2.04 0.69 2.11
CA MET A 98 1.66 1.88 2.89
C MET A 98 2.86 2.50 3.64
N ARG A 99 3.91 1.73 3.93
CA ARG A 99 5.15 2.23 4.53
C ARG A 99 6.00 3.05 3.57
N GLN A 100 5.89 2.84 2.25
CA GLN A 100 6.82 3.43 1.27
C GLN A 100 6.86 4.96 1.36
N ILE A 101 5.71 5.62 1.56
CA ILE A 101 5.68 7.08 1.63
C ILE A 101 6.47 7.65 2.82
N ASN A 102 6.41 6.98 3.97
CA ASN A 102 7.18 7.37 5.15
C ASN A 102 8.69 7.19 4.91
N LEU A 103 9.07 6.08 4.29
CA LEU A 103 10.46 5.79 3.96
C LEU A 103 11.02 6.82 2.98
N GLN A 104 10.26 7.16 1.95
CA GLN A 104 10.67 8.15 0.94
C GLN A 104 10.86 9.55 1.54
N PHE A 105 9.93 9.99 2.39
CA PHE A 105 10.07 11.29 3.08
C PHE A 105 11.22 11.29 4.09
N ARG A 106 11.39 10.19 4.85
CA ARG A 106 12.53 10.01 5.75
C ARG A 106 13.85 10.08 4.98
N GLU A 107 13.91 9.42 3.83
CA GLU A 107 15.07 9.40 2.94
C GLU A 107 15.41 10.79 2.40
N ALA A 108 14.41 11.46 1.83
CA ALA A 108 14.52 12.81 1.30
C ALA A 108 14.95 13.85 2.33
N MET A 109 14.56 13.68 3.60
CA MET A 109 14.89 14.59 4.71
C MET A 109 16.14 14.20 5.49
N GLY A 110 16.84 13.12 5.12
CA GLY A 110 18.05 12.68 5.82
C GLY A 110 17.83 12.16 7.25
N LEU A 111 16.63 11.67 7.58
CA LEU A 111 16.24 11.31 8.96
C LEU A 111 16.70 9.91 9.41
N PHE A 112 17.51 9.21 8.62
CA PHE A 112 17.96 7.83 8.86
C PHE A 112 18.65 7.61 10.22
N TRP A 113 19.31 8.65 10.74
CA TRP A 113 19.99 8.57 12.03
C TRP A 113 19.02 8.37 13.20
N HIS A 114 17.76 8.81 13.05
CA HIS A 114 16.74 8.73 14.10
C HIS A 114 16.05 7.37 14.18
N ASP A 115 16.13 6.53 13.15
CA ASP A 115 15.51 5.20 13.14
C ASP A 115 16.49 4.03 12.93
N ARG A 116 17.81 4.29 12.99
CA ARG A 116 18.85 3.24 12.88
C ARG A 116 18.65 2.03 13.80
N TYR A 117 18.22 2.26 15.05
CA TYR A 117 18.00 1.17 16.02
C TYR A 117 16.74 0.35 15.70
N LYS A 118 15.75 0.96 15.04
CA LYS A 118 14.56 0.25 14.54
C LYS A 118 14.97 -0.80 13.51
N ALA A 119 15.89 -0.49 12.59
CA ALA A 119 16.33 -1.45 11.58
C ALA A 119 16.94 -2.73 12.20
N VAL A 120 17.76 -2.56 13.25
CA VAL A 120 18.34 -3.69 13.99
C VAL A 120 17.26 -4.48 14.72
N ALA A 121 16.36 -3.81 15.41
CA ALA A 121 15.24 -4.46 16.10
C ALA A 121 14.32 -5.21 15.14
N GLU A 122 13.96 -4.61 14.00
CA GLU A 122 13.15 -5.21 12.93
C GLU A 122 13.82 -6.49 12.43
N ALA A 123 15.12 -6.45 12.12
CA ALA A 123 15.86 -7.61 11.62
C ALA A 123 15.90 -8.76 12.63
N ILE A 124 16.16 -8.48 13.91
CA ILE A 124 16.19 -9.49 14.98
C ILE A 124 14.80 -10.12 15.15
N ILE A 125 13.75 -9.31 15.30
CA ILE A 125 12.38 -9.80 15.47
C ILE A 125 11.95 -10.60 14.24
N ASN A 126 12.27 -10.11 13.04
CA ASN A 126 11.96 -10.79 11.79
C ASN A 126 12.60 -12.18 11.73
N LEU A 127 13.90 -12.26 12.03
CA LEU A 127 14.65 -13.52 11.98
C LEU A 127 14.10 -14.53 12.99
N VAL A 128 13.98 -14.12 14.25
CA VAL A 128 13.50 -15.00 15.34
C VAL A 128 12.08 -15.48 15.04
N THR A 129 11.18 -14.57 14.68
CA THR A 129 9.78 -14.90 14.43
C THR A 129 9.63 -15.75 13.17
N SER A 130 10.39 -15.45 12.11
CA SER A 130 10.39 -16.25 10.88
C SER A 130 10.89 -17.66 11.12
N LEU A 131 11.96 -17.86 11.91
CA LEU A 131 12.48 -19.19 12.23
C LEU A 131 11.45 -20.02 13.02
N ILE A 132 10.82 -19.42 14.04
CA ILE A 132 9.78 -20.09 14.84
C ILE A 132 8.57 -20.46 13.97
N LEU A 133 8.06 -19.52 13.16
CA LEU A 133 6.87 -19.74 12.36
C LEU A 133 7.15 -20.63 11.14
N MET A 134 8.36 -20.62 10.59
CA MET A 134 8.73 -21.45 9.44
C MET A 134 8.66 -22.93 9.80
N GLN A 135 9.03 -23.32 11.02
CA GLN A 135 8.92 -24.70 11.48
C GLN A 135 7.48 -25.23 11.46
N ARG A 136 6.48 -24.35 11.67
CA ARG A 136 5.05 -24.73 11.69
C ARG A 136 4.31 -24.47 10.39
N HIS A 137 4.68 -23.41 9.65
CA HIS A 137 3.93 -22.89 8.51
C HIS A 137 4.75 -22.83 7.22
N GLY A 138 5.96 -23.37 7.21
CA GLY A 138 6.87 -23.34 6.07
C GLY A 138 7.17 -21.91 5.62
N VAL A 139 7.19 -21.69 4.30
CA VAL A 139 7.49 -20.37 3.71
C VAL A 139 6.51 -19.28 4.15
N THR A 140 5.25 -19.62 4.46
CA THR A 140 4.27 -18.66 5.01
C THR A 140 4.74 -18.05 6.34
N GLY A 141 5.53 -18.80 7.12
CA GLY A 141 6.11 -18.33 8.38
C GLY A 141 7.06 -17.15 8.19
N VAL A 142 7.80 -17.09 7.08
CA VAL A 142 8.71 -15.97 6.76
C VAL A 142 7.95 -14.68 6.53
N PHE A 143 6.79 -14.76 5.87
CA PHE A 143 5.94 -13.61 5.62
C PHE A 143 5.22 -13.11 6.86
N LEU A 144 4.71 -14.03 7.67
CA LEU A 144 4.17 -13.69 8.99
C LEU A 144 5.25 -13.04 9.86
N GLY A 145 6.48 -13.57 9.86
CA GLY A 145 7.61 -12.95 10.55
C GLY A 145 7.87 -11.52 10.08
N THR A 146 7.72 -11.26 8.78
CA THR A 146 7.84 -9.91 8.20
C THR A 146 6.70 -8.97 8.59
N ILE A 147 5.45 -9.46 8.59
CA ILE A 147 4.31 -8.66 9.07
C ILE A 147 4.50 -8.34 10.54
N ILE A 148 4.83 -9.34 11.37
CA ILE A 148 4.99 -9.18 12.82
C ILE A 148 6.12 -8.21 13.13
N SER A 149 7.30 -8.38 12.53
CA SER A 149 8.43 -7.47 12.74
C SER A 149 8.07 -6.04 12.33
N THR A 150 7.37 -5.89 11.20
CA THR A 150 6.92 -4.59 10.71
C THR A 150 5.93 -3.93 11.66
N MET A 151 4.93 -4.68 12.14
CA MET A 151 3.87 -4.18 13.02
C MET A 151 4.37 -3.87 14.42
N THR A 152 5.44 -4.51 14.90
CA THR A 152 6.02 -4.24 16.22
C THR A 152 7.05 -3.13 16.20
N THR A 153 7.63 -2.82 15.03
CA THR A 153 8.70 -1.81 14.92
C THR A 153 8.28 -0.67 14.00
N CYS A 154 8.29 -0.91 12.70
CA CYS A 154 8.27 0.09 11.67
C CYS A 154 6.98 0.87 11.58
N PHE A 155 5.87 0.16 11.76
CA PHE A 155 4.54 0.74 11.78
C PHE A 155 4.42 1.92 12.75
N TRP A 156 5.16 1.88 13.87
CA TRP A 156 5.16 2.92 14.88
C TRP A 156 6.29 3.92 14.70
N VAL A 157 7.52 3.42 14.48
CA VAL A 157 8.71 4.26 14.51
C VAL A 157 8.80 5.18 13.28
N GLU A 158 8.47 4.69 12.09
CA GLU A 158 8.62 5.45 10.84
C GLU A 158 7.77 6.73 10.82
N PRO A 159 6.44 6.68 11.06
CA PRO A 159 5.63 7.89 11.11
C PRO A 159 6.01 8.77 12.31
N TYR A 160 6.38 8.20 13.46
CA TYR A 160 6.84 8.98 14.61
C TYR A 160 8.08 9.82 14.27
N VAL A 161 9.08 9.19 13.65
CA VAL A 161 10.34 9.86 13.28
C VAL A 161 10.07 10.97 12.25
N LEU A 162 9.25 10.69 11.24
CA LEU A 162 8.89 11.68 10.23
C LEU A 162 8.16 12.89 10.83
N MET A 163 7.14 12.65 11.64
CA MET A 163 6.36 13.73 12.24
C MET A 163 7.20 14.56 13.23
N LYS A 164 7.97 13.90 14.10
CA LYS A 164 8.73 14.57 15.17
C LYS A 164 9.98 15.28 14.66
N TYR A 165 10.75 14.65 13.79
CA TYR A 165 12.06 15.18 13.37
C TYR A 165 12.03 15.83 11.98
N GLY A 166 11.15 15.39 11.08
CA GLY A 166 10.98 15.99 9.76
C GLY A 166 10.06 17.21 9.79
N ILE A 167 8.79 16.99 10.14
CA ILE A 167 7.77 18.04 10.11
C ILE A 167 7.86 18.98 11.32
N LYS A 168 8.16 18.44 12.52
CA LYS A 168 8.37 19.12 13.81
C LYS A 168 7.14 19.85 14.37
N THR A 169 6.46 20.68 13.57
CA THR A 169 5.29 21.47 13.96
C THR A 169 4.11 20.58 14.30
N ASP A 170 3.53 20.75 15.50
CA ASP A 170 2.37 20.01 16.02
C ASP A 170 2.46 18.49 15.81
N TRP A 171 3.68 17.93 15.92
CA TRP A 171 3.97 16.55 15.53
C TRP A 171 3.08 15.51 16.22
N GLN A 172 2.68 15.75 17.48
CA GLN A 172 1.80 14.86 18.22
C GLN A 172 0.39 14.80 17.61
N SER A 173 -0.16 15.95 17.22
CA SER A 173 -1.48 16.03 16.58
C SER A 173 -1.45 15.39 15.19
N LYS A 174 -0.40 15.66 14.42
CA LYS A 174 -0.18 15.09 13.08
C LYS A 174 0.03 13.57 13.12
N LEU A 175 0.73 13.06 14.13
CA LEU A 175 0.92 11.62 14.34
C LEU A 175 -0.40 10.92 14.70
N LYS A 176 -1.21 11.51 15.57
CA LYS A 176 -2.56 10.98 15.89
C LYS A 176 -3.44 10.95 14.63
N THR A 177 -3.41 12.02 13.85
CA THR A 177 -4.14 12.12 12.58
C THR A 177 -3.68 11.05 11.58
N TYR A 178 -2.37 10.82 11.48
CA TYR A 178 -1.82 9.75 10.63
C TYR A 178 -2.39 8.37 10.98
N PHE A 179 -2.38 7.99 12.27
CA PHE A 179 -2.90 6.67 12.67
C PHE A 179 -4.42 6.56 12.51
N ALA A 180 -5.17 7.65 12.75
CA ALA A 180 -6.60 7.68 12.50
C ALA A 180 -6.92 7.50 11.00
N ASP A 181 -6.19 8.22 10.13
CA ASP A 181 -6.32 8.09 8.68
C ASP A 181 -5.90 6.69 8.21
N TYR A 182 -4.80 6.14 8.72
CA TYR A 182 -4.34 4.78 8.41
C TYR A 182 -5.39 3.73 8.80
N GLY A 183 -5.98 3.85 9.98
CA GLY A 183 -7.04 2.96 10.46
C GLY A 183 -8.28 3.01 9.57
N ARG A 184 -8.78 4.22 9.27
CA ARG A 184 -9.94 4.43 8.38
C ARG A 184 -9.70 3.87 6.98
N ARG A 185 -8.50 4.09 6.42
CA ARG A 185 -8.09 3.57 5.11
C ARG A 185 -8.02 2.05 5.12
N THR A 186 -7.39 1.45 6.12
CA THR A 186 -7.30 -0.01 6.27
C THR A 186 -8.68 -0.64 6.43
N ALA A 187 -9.58 -0.03 7.20
CA ALA A 187 -10.98 -0.46 7.30
C ALA A 187 -11.69 -0.39 5.94
N THR A 188 -11.43 0.65 5.14
CA THR A 188 -11.99 0.78 3.78
C THR A 188 -11.46 -0.32 2.85
N VAL A 189 -10.16 -0.64 2.91
CA VAL A 189 -9.57 -1.76 2.14
C VAL A 189 -10.19 -3.08 2.56
N PHE A 190 -10.34 -3.31 3.86
CA PHE A 190 -10.92 -4.53 4.40
C PHE A 190 -12.37 -4.70 3.95
N VAL A 191 -13.21 -3.67 4.10
CA VAL A 191 -14.61 -3.68 3.64
C VAL A 191 -14.67 -3.86 2.12
N GLY A 192 -13.85 -3.14 1.36
CA GLY A 192 -13.79 -3.28 -0.09
C GLY A 192 -13.37 -4.67 -0.54
N GLY A 193 -12.43 -5.30 0.17
CA GLY A 193 -12.01 -6.68 -0.08
C GLY A 193 -13.11 -7.69 0.27
N LEU A 194 -13.84 -7.50 1.36
CA LEU A 194 -14.97 -8.36 1.73
C LEU A 194 -16.13 -8.24 0.73
N LEU A 195 -16.50 -7.02 0.34
CA LEU A 195 -17.52 -6.77 -0.68
C LEU A 195 -17.10 -7.35 -2.02
N GLY A 196 -15.85 -7.11 -2.44
CA GLY A 196 -15.29 -7.67 -3.66
C GLY A 196 -15.34 -9.19 -3.67
N TYR A 197 -14.87 -9.83 -2.60
CA TYR A 197 -14.84 -11.27 -2.48
C TYR A 197 -16.25 -11.87 -2.49
N GLY A 198 -17.18 -11.30 -1.70
CA GLY A 198 -18.56 -11.77 -1.60
C GLY A 198 -19.33 -11.65 -2.91
N LEU A 199 -19.15 -10.54 -3.64
CA LEU A 199 -19.89 -10.27 -4.87
C LEU A 199 -19.29 -10.92 -6.11
N PHE A 200 -17.96 -11.02 -6.18
CA PHE A 200 -17.28 -11.33 -7.45
C PHE A 200 -16.43 -12.61 -7.43
N ALA A 201 -15.99 -13.15 -6.29
CA ALA A 201 -15.01 -14.25 -6.27
C ALA A 201 -15.48 -15.59 -6.87
N ARG A 202 -16.80 -15.84 -6.97
CA ARG A 202 -17.37 -17.13 -7.42
C ARG A 202 -17.61 -17.20 -8.92
N HIS A 203 -17.22 -18.27 -9.62
CA HIS A 203 -17.39 -18.45 -11.09
C HIS A 203 -16.51 -17.50 -11.92
N ILE A 204 -15.18 -17.66 -11.81
CA ILE A 204 -14.21 -16.92 -12.63
C ILE A 204 -13.36 -17.95 -13.37
N ASP A 205 -13.96 -18.56 -14.39
CA ASP A 205 -13.37 -19.70 -15.10
C ASP A 205 -12.85 -19.30 -16.49
N THR A 206 -13.21 -18.10 -16.97
CA THR A 206 -12.76 -17.55 -18.25
C THR A 206 -12.15 -16.16 -18.10
N VAL A 207 -11.29 -15.79 -19.05
CA VAL A 207 -10.69 -14.44 -19.12
C VAL A 207 -11.77 -13.36 -19.22
N MET A 208 -12.85 -13.61 -19.96
CA MET A 208 -13.97 -12.66 -20.07
C MET A 208 -14.63 -12.41 -18.71
N MET A 209 -14.93 -13.47 -17.95
CA MET A 209 -15.51 -13.34 -16.61
C MET A 209 -14.56 -12.66 -15.63
N PHE A 210 -13.26 -12.91 -15.75
CA PHE A 210 -12.24 -12.21 -14.97
C PHE A 210 -12.28 -10.70 -15.23
N ILE A 211 -12.34 -10.28 -16.50
CA ILE A 211 -12.41 -8.86 -16.88
C ILE A 211 -13.70 -8.22 -16.37
N LEU A 212 -14.86 -8.82 -16.66
CA LEU A 212 -16.16 -8.26 -16.26
C LEU A 212 -16.27 -8.06 -14.75
N LYS A 213 -15.76 -9.01 -13.97
CA LYS A 213 -15.75 -8.93 -12.52
C LYS A 213 -14.67 -8.02 -11.97
N GLY A 214 -13.55 -7.91 -12.66
CA GLY A 214 -12.56 -6.87 -12.41
C GLY A 214 -13.21 -5.49 -12.51
N VAL A 215 -13.93 -5.22 -13.61
CA VAL A 215 -14.66 -3.96 -13.81
C VAL A 215 -15.73 -3.75 -12.74
N GLY A 216 -16.51 -4.78 -12.42
CA GLY A 216 -17.49 -4.77 -11.34
C GLY A 216 -16.86 -4.40 -9.98
N PHE A 217 -15.76 -5.06 -9.63
CA PHE A 217 -14.97 -4.76 -8.44
C PHE A 217 -14.46 -3.32 -8.43
N THR A 218 -13.91 -2.83 -9.54
CA THR A 218 -13.42 -1.45 -9.66
C THR A 218 -14.52 -0.43 -9.41
N MET A 219 -15.73 -0.66 -9.95
CA MET A 219 -16.88 0.22 -9.71
C MET A 219 -17.30 0.22 -8.24
N VAL A 220 -17.42 -0.95 -7.61
CA VAL A 220 -17.82 -1.08 -6.20
C VAL A 220 -16.76 -0.46 -5.27
N TYR A 221 -15.49 -0.76 -5.49
CA TYR A 221 -14.40 -0.20 -4.69
C TYR A 221 -14.28 1.32 -4.89
N GLY A 222 -14.40 1.80 -6.12
CA GLY A 222 -14.42 3.23 -6.44
C GLY A 222 -15.58 3.95 -5.76
N ALA A 223 -16.79 3.39 -5.80
CA ALA A 223 -17.96 3.93 -5.10
C ALA A 223 -17.75 3.98 -3.59
N LEU A 224 -17.16 2.92 -3.00
CA LEU A 224 -16.82 2.89 -1.57
C LEU A 224 -15.81 3.98 -1.20
N VAL A 225 -14.74 4.14 -1.98
CA VAL A 225 -13.74 5.19 -1.75
C VAL A 225 -14.35 6.58 -1.90
N LEU A 226 -15.22 6.80 -2.89
CA LEU A 226 -15.93 8.08 -3.06
C LEU A 226 -16.89 8.37 -1.91
N ALA A 227 -17.63 7.36 -1.43
CA ALA A 227 -18.53 7.50 -0.31
C ALA A 227 -17.78 7.87 0.98
N VAL A 228 -16.65 7.21 1.24
CA VAL A 228 -15.85 7.45 2.44
C VAL A 228 -15.03 8.74 2.32
N PHE A 229 -14.30 8.95 1.22
CA PHE A 229 -13.27 9.98 1.09
C PHE A 229 -13.60 11.12 0.12
N GLY A 230 -14.72 11.07 -0.60
CA GLY A 230 -15.04 12.07 -1.64
C GLY A 230 -15.16 13.51 -1.15
N ARG A 231 -15.37 13.72 0.17
CA ARG A 231 -15.45 15.05 0.79
C ARG A 231 -14.14 15.53 1.42
N THR A 232 -13.10 14.68 1.49
CA THR A 232 -11.86 15.06 2.17
C THR A 232 -11.05 16.05 1.34
N ALA A 233 -10.14 16.77 2.00
CA ALA A 233 -9.30 17.76 1.34
C ALA A 233 -8.29 17.10 0.39
N GLU A 234 -7.81 15.91 0.73
CA GLU A 234 -6.87 15.12 -0.05
C GLU A 234 -7.49 14.66 -1.36
N PHE A 235 -8.73 14.15 -1.33
CA PHE A 235 -9.44 13.75 -2.53
C PHE A 235 -9.66 14.95 -3.47
N ARG A 236 -10.13 16.08 -2.93
CA ARG A 236 -10.31 17.31 -3.72
C ARG A 236 -8.99 17.81 -4.32
N ALA A 237 -7.91 17.78 -3.55
CA ALA A 237 -6.59 18.21 -4.03
C ALA A 237 -6.10 17.33 -5.20
N LEU A 238 -6.19 16.00 -5.08
CA LEU A 238 -5.82 15.09 -6.16
C LEU A 238 -6.71 15.26 -7.39
N PHE A 239 -8.01 15.44 -7.20
CA PHE A 239 -8.96 15.66 -8.29
C PHE A 239 -8.66 16.94 -9.07
N GLU A 240 -8.38 18.04 -8.37
CA GLU A 240 -7.99 19.31 -9.00
C GLU A 240 -6.63 19.22 -9.71
N GLN A 241 -5.66 18.51 -9.14
CA GLN A 241 -4.38 18.25 -9.83
C GLN A 241 -4.60 17.44 -11.11
N GLY A 242 -5.43 16.40 -11.07
CA GLY A 242 -5.80 15.60 -12.24
C GLY A 242 -6.43 16.43 -13.35
N LYS A 243 -7.41 17.29 -13.01
CA LYS A 243 -8.05 18.22 -13.96
C LYS A 243 -7.03 19.15 -14.62
N ARG A 244 -6.10 19.72 -13.85
CA ARG A 244 -5.06 20.62 -14.38
C ARG A 244 -4.15 19.92 -15.38
N ILE A 245 -3.76 18.68 -15.13
CA ILE A 245 -2.92 17.90 -16.04
C ILE A 245 -3.67 17.60 -17.35
N ILE A 246 -4.93 17.20 -17.27
CA ILE A 246 -5.77 16.93 -18.44
C ILE A 246 -5.97 18.21 -19.27
N GLY A 247 -6.31 19.33 -18.62
CA GLY A 247 -6.47 20.62 -19.29
C GLY A 247 -5.20 21.09 -20.00
N ARG A 248 -4.03 20.92 -19.39
CA ARG A 248 -2.73 21.26 -20.02
C ARG A 248 -2.42 20.37 -21.23
N LYS A 249 -2.75 19.07 -21.18
CA LYS A 249 -2.57 18.17 -22.33
C LYS A 249 -3.50 18.52 -23.48
N MET A 250 -4.76 18.86 -23.21
CA MET A 250 -5.71 19.30 -24.24
C MET A 250 -5.33 20.64 -24.87
N SER A 251 -4.69 21.54 -24.10
CA SER A 251 -4.22 22.83 -24.62
C SER A 251 -2.92 22.74 -25.43
N LYS A 252 -2.10 21.70 -25.25
CA LYS A 252 -0.87 21.48 -26.04
C LYS A 252 -1.08 20.65 -27.31
N GLY A 253 -2.29 20.10 -27.50
CA GLY A 253 -2.69 19.37 -28.70
C GLY A 253 -3.53 20.19 -29.68
N LYS A 254 -3.69 21.49 -29.43
CA LYS A 254 -4.17 22.51 -30.38
C LYS A 254 -2.98 23.36 -30.80
#